data_AF-A0A8A2VBL3-F1
#
_entry.id   AF-A0A8A2VBL3-F1
#
_cell.length_a   1.000
_cell.length_b   1.000
_cell.length_c   1.000
_cell.angle_alpha   90.00
_cell.angle_beta   90.00
_cell.angle_gamma   90.00
#
_symmetry.space_group_name_H-M   'P 1'
#
loop_
_entity.id
_entity.type
_entity.pdbx_description
1 polymer ?
#
loop_
_entity_poly.entity_id
_entity_poly.type
_entity_poly.pdbx_seq_one_letter_code
_entity_poly.pdbx_strand_id
1 'polypeptide(L)'
;MSRRATEAVETDAEPINWRQRGSDVTLYDETNPDAWVRMTFEAGVPPEHRLYMICDDCGAVFAQRTTPGASTVCGDCGATFEHRHD
;
A
#
# COMPACT_ATOMS: atom_id res chain seq x y z
N MET A 1 -6.08 -17.51 -18.32
CA MET A 1 -6.34 -16.07 -18.15
C MET A 1 -7.53 -15.90 -17.21
N SER A 2 -7.28 -15.76 -15.91
CA SER A 2 -8.35 -15.65 -14.89
C SER A 2 -9.00 -14.27 -14.99
N ARG A 3 -10.27 -14.21 -15.40
CA ARG A 3 -11.09 -13.01 -15.21
C ARG A 3 -11.34 -12.91 -13.71
N ARG A 4 -10.60 -12.07 -12.99
CA ARG A 4 -11.00 -11.64 -11.65
C ARG A 4 -12.27 -10.82 -11.85
N ALA A 5 -13.41 -11.44 -11.62
CA ALA A 5 -14.66 -10.72 -11.50
C ALA A 5 -14.52 -9.80 -10.29
N THR A 6 -14.50 -8.50 -10.54
CA THR A 6 -14.72 -7.50 -9.50
C THR A 6 -16.23 -7.47 -9.23
N GLU A 7 -16.76 -8.57 -8.69
CA GLU A 7 -18.10 -8.53 -8.13
C GLU A 7 -17.99 -7.69 -6.86
N ALA A 8 -18.40 -6.43 -6.97
CA ALA A 8 -18.58 -5.58 -5.81
C ALA A 8 -19.57 -6.31 -4.90
N VAL A 9 -19.13 -6.64 -3.69
CA VAL A 9 -20.01 -7.22 -2.69
C VAL A 9 -21.08 -6.17 -2.42
N GLU A 10 -22.32 -6.45 -2.83
CA GLU A 10 -23.48 -5.65 -2.43
C GLU A 10 -23.58 -5.74 -0.92
N THR A 11 -23.07 -4.70 -0.27
CA THR A 11 -23.15 -4.52 1.17
C THR A 11 -24.32 -3.61 1.42
N ASP A 12 -25.27 -4.06 2.25
CA ASP A 12 -26.47 -3.32 2.67
C ASP A 12 -26.14 -2.16 3.64
N ALA A 13 -24.91 -1.64 3.54
CA ALA A 13 -24.35 -0.63 4.40
C ALA A 13 -24.39 0.72 3.67
N GLU A 14 -24.78 1.76 4.39
CA GLU A 14 -24.76 3.13 3.87
C GLU A 14 -23.33 3.49 3.40
N PRO A 15 -23.17 3.98 2.16
CA PRO A 15 -21.86 4.34 1.64
C PRO A 15 -21.24 5.47 2.47
N ILE A 16 -19.97 5.28 2.88
CA ILE A 16 -19.22 6.27 3.66
C ILE A 16 -18.52 7.26 2.71
N ASN A 17 -18.68 8.56 2.96
CA ASN A 17 -17.97 9.57 2.20
C ASN A 17 -16.46 9.51 2.49
N TRP A 18 -15.66 9.64 1.43
CA TRP A 18 -14.21 9.63 1.55
C TRP A 18 -13.54 10.56 0.55
N ARG A 19 -12.35 11.04 0.90
CA ARG A 19 -11.51 11.85 0.01
C ARG A 19 -10.04 11.55 0.24
N GLN A 20 -9.23 11.68 -0.80
CA GLN A 20 -7.78 11.55 -0.74
C GLN A 20 -7.10 12.91 -0.95
N ARG A 21 -6.06 13.21 -0.16
CA ARG A 21 -5.17 14.37 -0.32
C ARG A 21 -3.72 13.91 -0.13
N GLY A 22 -2.97 13.77 -1.22
CA GLY A 22 -1.61 13.21 -1.15
C GLY A 22 -1.62 11.78 -0.61
N SER A 23 -0.85 11.52 0.45
CA SER A 23 -0.78 10.22 1.16
C SER A 23 -1.88 10.04 2.23
N ASP A 24 -2.76 11.02 2.39
CA ASP A 24 -3.85 10.96 3.35
C ASP A 24 -5.16 10.51 2.71
N VAL A 25 -5.84 9.58 3.36
CA VAL A 25 -7.24 9.25 3.10
C VAL A 25 -8.06 9.69 4.31
N THR A 26 -9.14 10.44 4.06
CA THR A 26 -10.09 10.87 5.09
C THR A 26 -11.44 10.26 4.79
N LEU A 27 -11.95 9.47 5.73
CA LEU A 27 -13.37 9.10 5.81
C LEU A 27 -14.08 10.19 6.63
N TYR A 28 -15.23 10.66 6.17
CA TYR A 28 -15.93 11.77 6.82
C TYR A 28 -17.44 11.63 6.74
N ASP A 29 -18.13 12.33 7.63
CA ASP A 29 -19.58 12.57 7.59
C ASP A 29 -19.81 14.06 7.28
N GLU A 30 -20.65 14.36 6.29
CA GLU A 30 -20.96 15.74 5.90
C GLU A 30 -21.84 16.45 6.95
N THR A 31 -22.62 15.67 7.69
CA THR A 31 -23.56 16.15 8.70
C THR A 31 -22.91 16.27 10.08
N ASN A 32 -21.75 15.64 10.28
CA ASN A 32 -21.01 15.65 11.52
C ASN A 32 -19.51 15.95 11.29
N PRO A 33 -19.08 17.22 11.41
CA PRO A 33 -17.70 17.63 11.13
C PRO A 33 -16.66 17.07 12.13
N ASP A 34 -17.09 16.57 13.29
CA ASP A 34 -16.21 15.96 14.29
C ASP A 34 -16.00 14.45 14.03
N ALA A 35 -16.82 13.82 13.17
CA ALA A 35 -16.76 12.40 12.85
C ALA A 35 -15.90 12.15 11.59
N TRP A 36 -14.57 12.18 11.74
CA TRP A 36 -13.66 11.80 10.67
C TRP A 36 -12.59 10.82 11.14
N VAL A 37 -12.26 9.88 10.25
CA VAL A 37 -11.08 9.01 10.37
C VAL A 37 -10.09 9.43 9.31
N ARG A 38 -8.91 9.89 9.72
CA ARG A 38 -7.79 10.14 8.81
C ARG A 38 -6.77 9.03 8.94
N MET A 39 -6.48 8.41 7.82
CA MET A 39 -5.42 7.44 7.66
C MET A 39 -4.33 8.09 6.82
N THR A 40 -3.11 8.12 7.34
CA THR A 40 -1.92 8.49 6.58
C THR A 40 -1.20 7.21 6.23
N PHE A 41 -1.00 6.95 4.95
CA PHE A 41 -0.23 5.78 4.53
C PHE A 41 1.25 6.11 4.69
N GLU A 42 1.85 5.68 5.80
CA GLU A 42 3.30 5.61 5.96
C GLU A 42 3.81 4.30 5.36
N ALA A 43 3.79 4.22 4.04
CA ALA A 43 4.74 3.38 3.33
C ALA A 43 5.48 4.34 2.41
N GLY A 44 6.81 4.43 2.54
CA GLY A 44 7.63 5.42 1.85
C GLY A 44 7.73 5.25 0.33
N VAL A 45 6.67 4.77 -0.31
CA VAL A 45 6.53 4.55 -1.74
C VAL A 45 5.10 4.99 -2.12
N PRO A 46 4.93 6.00 -3.00
CA PRO A 46 3.61 6.39 -3.50
C PRO A 46 2.90 5.18 -4.13
N PRO A 47 1.56 5.09 -4.09
CA PRO A 47 0.81 3.91 -4.53
C PRO A 47 1.04 3.53 -6.01
N GLU A 48 1.46 4.47 -6.86
CA GLU A 48 1.94 4.19 -8.23
C GLU A 48 3.33 3.50 -8.30
N HIS A 49 4.08 3.47 -7.20
CA HIS A 49 5.38 2.84 -7.07
C HIS A 49 5.28 1.54 -6.24
N ARG A 50 6.08 0.53 -6.62
CA ARG A 50 5.86 -0.90 -6.29
C ARG A 50 5.71 -1.18 -4.79
N LEU A 51 4.59 -1.81 -4.42
CA LEU A 51 4.28 -2.31 -3.08
C LEU A 51 4.95 -3.67 -2.76
N TYR A 52 5.82 -4.16 -3.64
CA TYR A 52 6.46 -5.46 -3.52
C TYR A 52 7.89 -5.42 -4.08
N MET A 53 8.78 -6.13 -3.40
CA MET A 53 10.14 -6.43 -3.83
C MET A 53 10.19 -7.85 -4.38
N ILE A 54 10.94 -8.05 -5.46
CA ILE A 54 11.27 -9.37 -6.00
C ILE A 54 12.76 -9.58 -5.78
N CYS A 55 13.15 -10.70 -5.17
CA CYS A 55 14.56 -11.06 -5.00
C CYS A 55 15.10 -11.59 -6.34
N ASP A 56 16.13 -10.94 -6.87
CA ASP A 56 16.73 -11.35 -8.16
C ASP A 56 17.42 -12.73 -8.09
N ASP A 57 17.87 -13.14 -6.90
CA ASP A 57 18.61 -14.39 -6.72
C ASP A 57 17.70 -15.63 -6.59
N CYS A 58 16.61 -15.53 -5.82
CA CYS A 58 15.73 -16.68 -5.53
C CYS A 58 14.30 -16.52 -6.05
N GLY A 59 13.95 -15.36 -6.60
CA GLY A 59 12.62 -15.07 -7.14
C GLY A 59 11.53 -14.85 -6.09
N ALA A 60 11.87 -14.85 -4.80
CA ALA A 60 10.91 -14.62 -3.73
C ALA A 60 10.28 -13.22 -3.83
N VAL A 61 8.97 -13.14 -3.60
CA VAL A 61 8.18 -11.91 -3.68
C VAL A 61 7.72 -11.51 -2.28
N PHE A 62 8.14 -10.34 -1.83
CA PHE A 62 7.81 -9.83 -0.50
C PHE A 62 7.03 -8.53 -0.61
N ALA A 63 5.97 -8.40 0.18
CA ALA A 63 5.32 -7.12 0.37
C ALA A 63 6.31 -6.14 1.01
N GLN A 64 6.46 -4.97 0.41
CA GLN A 64 7.32 -3.94 0.97
C GLN A 64 6.59 -3.26 2.14
N ARG A 65 6.95 -3.65 3.37
CA ARG A 65 6.28 -3.21 4.60
C ARG A 65 6.87 -1.94 5.19
N THR A 66 8.03 -1.50 4.70
CA THR A 66 8.77 -0.35 5.21
C THR A 66 9.25 0.51 4.05
N THR A 67 9.49 1.80 4.32
CA THR A 67 10.22 2.69 3.40
C THR A 67 11.51 2.01 2.94
N PRO A 68 11.84 2.01 1.63
CA PRO A 68 13.09 1.44 1.17
C PRO A 68 14.25 2.21 1.80
N GLY A 69 15.17 1.48 2.45
CA GLY A 69 16.42 2.03 2.96
C GLY A 69 17.55 1.92 1.93
N ALA A 70 18.78 2.19 2.34
CA ALA A 70 19.97 2.07 1.48
C ALA A 70 20.30 0.61 1.09
N SER A 71 19.69 -0.38 1.74
CA SER A 71 19.86 -1.80 1.39
C SER A 71 18.64 -2.62 1.76
N THR A 72 18.57 -3.85 1.24
CA THR A 72 17.56 -4.86 1.58
C THR A 72 18.21 -6.24 1.67
N VAL A 73 17.78 -7.04 2.63
CA VAL A 73 18.17 -8.45 2.77
C VAL A 73 16.95 -9.32 2.45
N CYS A 74 17.12 -10.32 1.61
CA CYS A 74 16.09 -11.31 1.31
C CYS A 74 15.84 -12.20 2.54
N GLY A 75 14.58 -12.25 3.01
CA GLY A 75 14.19 -13.09 4.14
C GLY A 75 14.31 -14.59 3.89
N ASP A 76 14.29 -15.02 2.62
CA ASP A 76 14.30 -16.44 2.25
C ASP A 76 15.73 -16.95 1.98
N CYS A 77 16.49 -16.29 1.09
CA CYS A 77 17.83 -16.75 0.69
C CYS A 77 18.98 -15.99 1.36
N GLY A 78 18.71 -14.90 2.08
CA GLY A 78 19.74 -14.07 2.73
C GLY A 78 20.54 -13.16 1.79
N ALA A 79 20.23 -13.13 0.50
CA ALA A 79 20.88 -12.23 -0.46
C ALA A 79 20.71 -10.75 -0.05
N THR A 80 21.77 -9.96 -0.19
CA THR A 80 21.79 -8.54 0.17
C THR A 80 21.90 -7.68 -1.08
N PHE A 81 21.05 -6.66 -1.17
CA PHE A 81 20.97 -5.73 -2.30
C PHE A 81 21.17 -4.30 -1.79
N GLU A 82 22.07 -3.54 -2.41
CA GLU A 82 22.27 -2.12 -2.12
C GLU A 82 21.45 -1.26 -3.09
N HIS A 83 20.74 -0.27 -2.56
CA HIS A 83 19.94 0.68 -3.33
C HIS A 83 20.69 2.01 -3.37
N ARG A 84 21.38 2.33 -4.48
CA ARG A 84 21.97 3.65 -4.68
C ARG A 84 20.86 4.69 -4.90
N HIS A 85 20.92 5.78 -4.14
CA HIS A 85 20.18 6.99 -4.45
C HIS A 85 21.06 7.83 -5.40
N ASP A 86 20.78 7.76 -6.70
CA ASP A 86 21.29 8.75 -7.67
C ASP A 86 20.39 10.00 -7.66
#